data_AF-A0A953GBQ7-F1
#
_entry.id   AF-A0A953GBQ7-F1
#
_cell.length_a   1.000
_cell.length_b   1.000
_cell.length_c   1.000
_cell.angle_alpha   90.00
_cell.angle_beta   90.00
_cell.angle_gamma   90.00
#
_symmetry.space_group_name_H-M   'P 1'
#
loop_
_entity.id
_entity.type
_entity.pdbx_description
1 polymer ?
#
loop_
_entity_poly.entity_id
_entity_poly.type
_entity_poly.pdbx_seq_one_letter_code
_entity_poly.pdbx_strand_id
1 'polypeptide(L)'
;MIGDGMGIPQMTAGMYMNHNYLPLERCPVIGLHKSYSANDLITDSAAGATAFSIGRKTNNTYLGVDSSKTSYETILEYSNRIGRATGMVVTSTIVHATPAAFMSHQSGREDYEAIALDYMDIPANLLIGGGKKYFERRNSDSLDLVAQLRKNGYEVRDYFEQDYMNYTLPDVNKLVYFTADGDPLPASKGRSYLPKAAADACNFLKNKSEKGFFMMIEGSQIDWGGHANDASYVYTEVIDFNKAIEKVLDFAAADGQTLVIITGDHETGGLAINPGSKMGELVTAFTTNKHSADLIPVYAFGPGSASFSGIYENTAIYTKMMQLLK
;
A
#
# COMPACT_ATOMS: atom_id res chain seq x y z
N MET A 1 -1.59 5.53 2.88
CA MET A 1 -1.21 4.26 3.50
C MET A 1 -2.39 3.31 3.39
N ILE A 2 -2.17 2.10 2.90
CA ILE A 2 -3.21 1.11 2.62
C ILE A 2 -2.91 -0.13 3.46
N GLY A 3 -3.84 -0.56 4.31
CA GLY A 3 -3.82 -1.91 4.88
C GLY A 3 -4.67 -2.80 3.97
N ASP A 4 -4.05 -3.65 3.15
CA ASP A 4 -4.80 -4.52 2.22
C ASP A 4 -5.76 -5.41 3.03
N GLY A 5 -7.05 -5.44 2.69
CA GLY A 5 -8.06 -6.21 3.43
C GLY A 5 -8.40 -5.68 4.84
N MET A 6 -7.90 -4.49 5.21
CA MET A 6 -8.06 -3.90 6.55
C MET A 6 -9.41 -3.18 6.71
N GLY A 7 -10.45 -3.93 7.08
CA GLY A 7 -11.72 -3.40 7.57
C GLY A 7 -11.71 -3.05 9.07
N ILE A 8 -12.86 -2.60 9.59
CA ILE A 8 -13.03 -2.29 11.02
C ILE A 8 -12.71 -3.50 11.93
N PRO A 9 -13.11 -4.75 11.60
CA PRO A 9 -12.78 -5.90 12.45
C PRO A 9 -11.28 -6.18 12.56
N GLN A 10 -10.53 -6.09 11.46
CA GLN A 10 -9.07 -6.29 11.43
C GLN A 10 -8.38 -5.23 12.31
N MET A 11 -8.78 -3.97 12.16
CA MET A 11 -8.29 -2.87 12.99
C MET A 11 -8.56 -3.11 14.49
N THR A 12 -9.79 -3.52 14.82
CA THR A 12 -10.21 -3.78 16.19
C THR A 12 -9.42 -4.95 16.79
N ALA A 13 -9.20 -6.01 16.00
CA ALA A 13 -8.39 -7.16 16.42
C ALA A 13 -6.94 -6.73 16.72
N GLY A 14 -6.32 -5.96 15.83
CA GLY A 14 -4.99 -5.39 16.05
C GLY A 14 -4.91 -4.51 17.29
N MET A 15 -5.89 -3.63 17.51
CA MET A 15 -5.97 -2.75 18.68
C MET A 15 -6.07 -3.56 20.00
N TYR A 16 -6.99 -4.50 20.10
CA TYR A 16 -7.17 -5.32 21.32
C TYR A 16 -6.00 -6.27 21.60
N MET A 17 -5.29 -6.71 20.56
CA MET A 17 -4.06 -7.49 20.71
C MET A 17 -2.82 -6.61 20.98
N ASN A 18 -2.96 -5.29 20.85
CA ASN A 18 -1.90 -4.30 21.07
C ASN A 18 -2.22 -3.38 22.25
N HIS A 19 -2.61 -3.96 23.39
CA HIS A 19 -2.88 -3.23 24.62
C HIS A 19 -3.93 -2.12 24.49
N ASN A 20 -4.93 -2.32 23.62
CA ASN A 20 -5.97 -1.35 23.31
C ASN A 20 -5.42 0.00 22.79
N TYR A 21 -4.33 -0.06 22.00
CA TYR A 21 -3.72 1.10 21.37
C TYR A 21 -3.78 1.02 19.84
N LEU A 22 -4.20 2.12 19.23
CA LEU A 22 -4.26 2.30 17.79
C LEU A 22 -3.74 3.70 17.41
N PRO A 23 -2.66 3.85 16.62
CA PRO A 23 -2.12 5.17 16.26
C PRO A 23 -3.11 6.01 15.43
N LEU A 24 -4.14 5.39 14.85
CA LEU A 24 -5.22 6.06 14.12
C LEU A 24 -6.07 6.98 15.01
N GLU A 25 -6.01 6.82 16.34
CA GLU A 25 -6.62 7.75 17.32
C GLU A 25 -6.09 9.18 17.18
N ARG A 26 -4.90 9.37 16.59
CA ARG A 26 -4.32 10.68 16.29
C ARG A 26 -4.97 11.38 15.11
N CYS A 27 -5.76 10.68 14.29
CA CYS A 27 -6.39 11.24 13.09
C CYS A 27 -7.69 11.97 13.48
N PRO A 28 -7.80 13.29 13.30
CA PRO A 28 -8.99 14.05 13.70
C PRO A 28 -10.22 13.80 12.81
N VAL A 29 -10.03 13.18 11.63
CA VAL A 29 -11.08 12.98 10.63
C VAL A 29 -11.20 11.51 10.29
N ILE A 30 -12.45 11.03 10.32
CA ILE A 30 -12.84 9.68 9.91
C ILE A 30 -13.94 9.79 8.85
N GLY A 31 -13.83 8.97 7.82
CA GLY A 31 -14.85 8.74 6.80
C GLY A 31 -15.00 7.25 6.50
N LEU A 32 -15.92 6.93 5.60
CA LEU A 32 -16.13 5.58 5.07
C LEU A 32 -16.18 5.65 3.54
N HIS A 33 -15.58 4.66 2.87
CA HIS A 33 -15.67 4.55 1.41
C HIS A 33 -16.38 3.26 0.97
N LYS A 34 -17.02 3.34 -0.20
CA LYS A 34 -17.64 2.19 -0.88
C LYS A 34 -16.63 1.56 -1.85
N SER A 35 -16.20 0.35 -1.52
CA SER A 35 -15.07 -0.33 -2.16
C SER A 35 -15.42 -1.09 -3.45
N TYR A 36 -16.69 -1.37 -3.74
CA TYR A 36 -17.14 -2.19 -4.89
C TYR A 36 -16.46 -1.84 -6.23
N SER A 37 -16.31 -2.81 -7.13
CA SER A 37 -15.70 -2.61 -8.45
C SER A 37 -16.76 -2.36 -9.54
N ALA A 38 -16.34 -2.10 -10.78
CA ALA A 38 -17.28 -1.83 -11.86
C ALA A 38 -18.15 -3.05 -12.24
N ASN A 39 -17.66 -4.26 -11.96
CA ASN A 39 -18.31 -5.51 -12.34
C ASN A 39 -18.71 -6.42 -11.15
N ASP A 40 -18.41 -6.03 -9.91
CA ASP A 40 -18.74 -6.81 -8.72
C ASP A 40 -19.00 -5.91 -7.49
N LEU A 41 -19.88 -6.37 -6.59
CA LEU A 41 -20.06 -5.73 -5.29
C LEU A 41 -18.85 -5.98 -4.37
N ILE A 42 -18.10 -7.05 -4.62
CA ILE A 42 -16.91 -7.45 -3.88
C ILE A 42 -15.71 -7.15 -4.78
N THR A 43 -15.02 -6.04 -4.51
CA THR A 43 -13.80 -5.67 -5.24
C THR A 43 -12.66 -6.62 -4.93
N ASP A 44 -11.68 -6.68 -5.81
CA ASP A 44 -10.33 -7.16 -5.48
C ASP A 44 -9.36 -5.99 -5.25
N SER A 45 -8.15 -6.28 -4.72
CA SER A 45 -7.12 -5.27 -4.47
C SER A 45 -6.74 -4.47 -5.73
N ALA A 46 -6.74 -5.10 -6.91
CA ALA A 46 -6.40 -4.43 -8.17
C ALA A 46 -7.41 -3.32 -8.50
N ALA A 47 -8.72 -3.64 -8.51
CA ALA A 47 -9.75 -2.64 -8.77
C ALA A 47 -9.88 -1.62 -7.63
N GLY A 48 -9.71 -2.06 -6.38
CA GLY A 48 -9.75 -1.19 -5.20
C GLY A 48 -8.65 -0.13 -5.23
N ALA A 49 -7.41 -0.55 -5.47
CA ALA A 49 -6.26 0.35 -5.58
C ALA A 49 -6.32 1.20 -6.86
N THR A 50 -6.82 0.66 -7.98
CA THR A 50 -7.02 1.45 -9.22
C THR A 50 -8.00 2.61 -8.99
N ALA A 51 -9.04 2.41 -8.18
CA ALA A 51 -9.94 3.52 -7.83
C ALA A 51 -9.22 4.65 -7.08
N PHE A 52 -8.23 4.34 -6.24
CA PHE A 52 -7.40 5.33 -5.57
C PHE A 52 -6.37 5.97 -6.50
N SER A 53 -5.86 5.22 -7.48
CA SER A 53 -4.77 5.67 -8.34
C SER A 53 -5.25 6.54 -9.52
N ILE A 54 -6.39 6.21 -10.15
CA ILE A 54 -6.91 6.94 -11.33
C ILE A 54 -8.29 7.59 -11.11
N GLY A 55 -8.92 7.38 -9.95
CA GLY A 55 -10.22 7.98 -9.64
C GLY A 55 -11.39 7.42 -10.44
N ARG A 56 -11.26 6.18 -10.94
CA ARG A 56 -12.29 5.50 -11.72
C ARG A 56 -12.52 4.10 -11.18
N LYS A 57 -13.77 3.65 -11.21
CA LYS A 57 -14.07 2.23 -11.03
C LYS A 57 -13.56 1.46 -12.24
N THR A 58 -13.06 0.26 -12.00
CA THR A 58 -12.62 -0.66 -13.04
C THR A 58 -13.08 -2.07 -12.70
N ASN A 59 -12.87 -3.02 -13.60
CA ASN A 59 -13.21 -4.42 -13.35
C ASN A 59 -12.19 -5.05 -12.39
N ASN A 60 -12.62 -6.03 -11.60
CA ASN A 60 -11.68 -6.83 -10.80
C ASN A 60 -10.52 -7.32 -11.67
N THR A 61 -9.32 -7.39 -11.09
CA THR A 61 -8.02 -7.72 -11.72
C THR A 61 -7.35 -6.63 -12.55
N TYR A 62 -8.02 -5.51 -12.85
CA TYR A 62 -7.46 -4.45 -13.70
C TYR A 62 -6.63 -3.46 -12.87
N LEU A 63 -5.51 -3.01 -13.45
CA LEU A 63 -4.50 -2.16 -12.84
C LEU A 63 -4.31 -0.91 -13.71
N GLY A 64 -4.59 0.28 -13.16
CA GLY A 64 -4.32 1.55 -13.86
C GLY A 64 -5.10 1.77 -15.17
N VAL A 65 -6.13 0.97 -15.43
CA VAL A 65 -7.02 1.06 -16.61
C VAL A 65 -8.49 1.09 -16.17
N ASP A 66 -9.37 1.68 -16.97
CA ASP A 66 -10.83 1.62 -16.73
C ASP A 66 -11.44 0.27 -17.18
N SER A 67 -12.76 0.12 -16.98
CA SER A 67 -13.52 -1.08 -17.39
C SER A 67 -13.49 -1.36 -18.90
N SER A 68 -13.11 -0.36 -19.72
CA SER A 68 -12.91 -0.49 -21.17
C SER A 68 -11.45 -0.73 -21.54
N LYS A 69 -10.57 -0.99 -20.56
CA LYS A 69 -9.12 -1.20 -20.69
C LYS A 69 -8.36 0.02 -21.21
N THR A 70 -8.94 1.21 -21.07
CA THR A 70 -8.24 2.45 -21.41
C THR A 70 -7.30 2.81 -20.26
N SER A 71 -6.01 3.05 -20.56
CA SER A 71 -5.02 3.51 -19.57
C SER A 71 -5.27 4.96 -19.16
N TYR A 72 -5.12 5.25 -17.87
CA TYR A 72 -5.19 6.59 -17.33
C TYR A 72 -3.96 6.88 -16.48
N GLU A 73 -3.45 8.11 -16.59
CA GLU A 73 -2.40 8.59 -15.70
C GLU A 73 -2.82 8.45 -14.23
N THR A 74 -2.02 7.71 -13.48
CA THR A 74 -2.16 7.51 -12.04
C THR A 74 -1.76 8.77 -11.28
N ILE A 75 -2.18 8.88 -10.03
CA ILE A 75 -1.77 9.98 -9.16
C ILE A 75 -0.26 9.98 -8.89
N LEU A 76 0.40 8.82 -8.95
CA LEU A 76 1.86 8.72 -8.82
C LEU A 76 2.53 9.35 -10.05
N GLU A 77 2.13 8.96 -11.25
CA GLU A 77 2.61 9.55 -12.51
C GLU A 77 2.33 11.04 -12.59
N TYR A 78 1.10 11.46 -12.26
CA TYR A 78 0.71 12.87 -12.20
C TYR A 78 1.64 13.64 -11.25
N SER A 79 1.89 13.10 -10.04
CA SER A 79 2.76 13.72 -9.05
C SER A 79 4.20 13.86 -9.56
N ASN A 80 4.72 12.83 -10.22
CA ASN A 80 6.04 12.89 -10.85
C ASN A 80 6.08 13.97 -11.94
N ARG A 81 5.08 14.01 -12.84
CA ARG A 81 4.98 14.96 -13.95
C ARG A 81 4.94 16.41 -13.49
N ILE A 82 4.29 16.70 -12.36
CA ILE A 82 4.29 18.06 -11.78
C ILE A 82 5.59 18.39 -11.01
N GLY A 83 6.53 17.45 -10.94
CA GLY A 83 7.85 17.60 -10.37
C GLY A 83 7.94 17.26 -8.88
N ARG A 84 6.97 16.54 -8.31
CA ARG A 84 7.07 15.99 -6.95
C ARG A 84 7.89 14.71 -6.97
N ALA A 85 8.57 14.44 -5.86
CA ALA A 85 9.18 13.14 -5.68
C ALA A 85 8.11 12.06 -5.46
N THR A 86 8.39 10.83 -5.86
CA THR A 86 7.40 9.72 -5.82
C THR A 86 8.02 8.45 -5.27
N GLY A 87 7.25 7.67 -4.53
CA GLY A 87 7.75 6.36 -4.09
C GLY A 87 6.71 5.43 -3.50
N MET A 88 7.11 4.18 -3.30
CA MET A 88 6.29 3.13 -2.71
C MET A 88 7.07 2.26 -1.73
N VAL A 89 6.41 1.85 -0.65
CA VAL A 89 6.92 0.88 0.33
C VAL A 89 5.84 -0.15 0.61
N VAL A 90 6.11 -1.42 0.36
CA VAL A 90 5.12 -2.50 0.53
C VAL A 90 5.69 -3.72 1.23
N THR A 91 4.79 -4.59 1.71
CA THR A 91 5.14 -5.87 2.35
C THR A 91 4.78 -7.09 1.54
N SER A 92 4.37 -6.91 0.28
CA SER A 92 4.25 -7.94 -0.74
C SER A 92 5.42 -7.86 -1.74
N THR A 93 5.34 -8.61 -2.83
CA THR A 93 6.08 -8.25 -4.05
C THR A 93 5.69 -6.85 -4.51
N ILE A 94 6.64 -6.07 -5.02
CA ILE A 94 6.37 -4.69 -5.46
C ILE A 94 5.46 -4.65 -6.71
N VAL A 95 5.28 -5.78 -7.40
CA VAL A 95 4.38 -5.96 -8.55
C VAL A 95 3.03 -6.57 -8.18
N HIS A 96 2.75 -6.76 -6.88
CA HIS A 96 1.43 -7.17 -6.41
C HIS A 96 0.38 -6.09 -6.74
N ALA A 97 -0.90 -6.44 -6.69
CA ALA A 97 -1.97 -5.62 -7.24
C ALA A 97 -2.02 -4.18 -6.72
N THR A 98 -1.92 -3.97 -5.41
CA THR A 98 -2.01 -2.62 -4.81
C THR A 98 -0.90 -1.69 -5.29
N PRO A 99 0.41 -2.02 -5.18
CA PRO A 99 1.46 -1.18 -5.77
C PRO A 99 1.40 -1.12 -7.30
N ALA A 100 1.07 -2.23 -7.97
CA ALA A 100 0.97 -2.27 -9.42
C ALA A 100 -0.10 -1.30 -9.96
N ALA A 101 -1.21 -1.08 -9.24
CA ALA A 101 -2.25 -0.13 -9.64
C ALA A 101 -1.77 1.34 -9.71
N PHE A 102 -0.62 1.67 -9.10
CA PHE A 102 0.02 2.99 -9.18
C PHE A 102 1.20 3.04 -10.16
N MET A 103 1.66 1.91 -10.68
CA MET A 103 2.90 1.79 -11.46
C MET A 103 2.77 0.88 -12.70
N SER A 104 1.55 0.58 -13.14
CA SER A 104 1.30 -0.25 -14.32
C SER A 104 -0.07 0.02 -14.93
N HIS A 105 -0.23 -0.34 -16.20
CA HIS A 105 -1.50 -0.25 -16.92
C HIS A 105 -1.82 -1.61 -17.55
N GLN A 106 -2.32 -2.52 -16.74
CA GLN A 106 -2.54 -3.92 -17.12
C GLN A 106 -3.99 -4.33 -16.93
N SER A 107 -4.49 -5.20 -17.81
CA SER A 107 -5.84 -5.79 -17.68
C SER A 107 -5.85 -7.10 -16.89
N GLY A 108 -4.78 -7.42 -16.16
CA GLY A 108 -4.68 -8.63 -15.35
C GLY A 108 -3.57 -8.54 -14.30
N ARG A 109 -3.96 -8.64 -13.03
CA ARG A 109 -3.06 -8.53 -11.87
C ARG A 109 -2.04 -9.67 -11.71
N GLU A 110 -2.25 -10.79 -12.39
CA GLU A 110 -1.39 -11.98 -12.29
C GLU A 110 -0.20 -11.94 -13.27
N ASP A 111 -0.17 -10.99 -14.20
CA ASP A 111 0.92 -10.86 -15.17
C ASP A 111 2.10 -10.07 -14.56
N TYR A 112 2.71 -10.63 -13.51
CA TYR A 112 3.78 -9.96 -12.76
C TYR A 112 4.98 -9.57 -13.60
N GLU A 113 5.27 -10.32 -14.67
CA GLU A 113 6.37 -9.99 -15.58
C GLU A 113 5.98 -8.84 -16.53
N ALA A 114 4.74 -8.76 -17.03
CA ALA A 114 4.29 -7.57 -17.75
C ALA A 114 4.22 -6.34 -16.83
N ILE A 115 3.70 -6.49 -15.61
CA ILE A 115 3.66 -5.41 -14.60
C ILE A 115 5.08 -4.92 -14.29
N ALA A 116 6.04 -5.81 -14.09
CA ALA A 116 7.44 -5.42 -13.85
C ALA A 116 8.04 -4.65 -15.03
N LEU A 117 7.59 -4.92 -16.26
CA LEU A 117 8.06 -4.21 -17.45
C LEU A 117 7.56 -2.75 -17.47
N ASP A 118 6.31 -2.49 -17.08
CA ASP A 118 5.74 -1.14 -16.99
C ASP A 118 6.53 -0.22 -16.05
N TYR A 119 7.20 -0.78 -15.03
CA TYR A 119 8.05 -0.04 -14.09
C TYR A 119 9.26 0.61 -14.76
N MET A 120 9.62 0.20 -15.98
CA MET A 120 10.73 0.83 -16.73
C MET A 120 10.33 2.20 -17.28
N ASP A 121 9.05 2.41 -17.54
CA ASP A 121 8.51 3.62 -18.16
C ASP A 121 7.92 4.60 -17.14
N ILE A 122 7.50 4.10 -15.97
CA ILE A 122 6.87 4.92 -14.92
C ILE A 122 7.92 5.37 -13.88
N PRO A 123 8.19 6.68 -13.76
CA PRO A 123 9.26 7.18 -12.90
C PRO A 123 8.87 7.24 -11.42
N ALA A 124 9.59 6.49 -10.58
CA ALA A 124 9.57 6.63 -9.12
C ALA A 124 10.98 6.92 -8.56
N ASN A 125 11.10 7.72 -7.51
CA ASN A 125 12.38 7.96 -6.83
C ASN A 125 12.74 6.83 -5.86
N LEU A 126 11.76 6.18 -5.24
CA LEU A 126 12.01 5.14 -4.25
C LEU A 126 11.00 4.00 -4.37
N LEU A 127 11.49 2.77 -4.50
CA LEU A 127 10.67 1.56 -4.49
C LEU A 127 11.26 0.57 -3.48
N ILE A 128 10.45 0.14 -2.52
CA ILE A 128 10.85 -0.86 -1.50
C ILE A 128 9.77 -1.94 -1.41
N GLY A 129 10.13 -3.18 -1.71
CA GLY A 129 9.22 -4.33 -1.67
C GLY A 129 9.89 -5.62 -2.12
N GLY A 130 9.20 -6.75 -2.06
CA GLY A 130 9.74 -8.02 -2.55
C GLY A 130 9.68 -8.16 -4.08
N GLY A 131 9.92 -9.37 -4.57
CA GLY A 131 9.65 -9.74 -5.96
C GLY A 131 10.80 -9.53 -6.94
N LYS A 132 12.06 -9.54 -6.47
CA LYS A 132 13.25 -9.42 -7.35
C LYS A 132 13.20 -10.39 -8.54
N LYS A 133 12.68 -11.62 -8.34
CA LYS A 133 12.60 -12.65 -9.38
C LYS A 133 11.88 -12.18 -10.66
N TYR A 134 10.87 -11.30 -10.55
CA TYR A 134 10.10 -10.81 -11.70
C TYR A 134 10.87 -9.75 -12.53
N PHE A 135 11.96 -9.22 -12.00
CA PHE A 135 12.82 -8.26 -12.67
C PHE A 135 14.07 -8.91 -13.26
N GLU A 136 14.60 -9.96 -12.65
CA GLU A 136 15.89 -10.57 -13.03
C GLU A 136 15.76 -11.96 -13.69
N ARG A 137 14.75 -12.76 -13.30
CA ARG A 137 14.62 -14.17 -13.69
C ARG A 137 13.25 -14.44 -14.30
N ARG A 138 13.00 -13.71 -15.39
CA ARG A 138 11.76 -13.71 -16.14
C ARG A 138 11.64 -14.96 -16.98
N ASN A 139 10.42 -15.48 -17.11
CA ASN A 139 10.08 -16.67 -17.88
C ASN A 139 9.44 -16.31 -19.23
N SER A 140 8.82 -15.13 -19.34
CA SER A 140 8.17 -14.64 -20.55
C SER A 140 9.18 -14.20 -21.63
N ASP A 141 10.38 -13.80 -21.21
CA ASP A 141 11.42 -13.25 -22.06
C ASP A 141 12.82 -13.41 -21.44
N SER A 142 13.84 -12.84 -22.07
CA SER A 142 15.24 -12.87 -21.60
C SER A 142 15.72 -11.50 -21.10
N LEU A 143 14.81 -10.61 -20.74
CA LEU A 143 15.18 -9.28 -20.26
C LEU A 143 15.71 -9.35 -18.83
N ASP A 144 16.75 -8.55 -18.56
CA ASP A 144 17.19 -8.25 -17.20
C ASP A 144 16.74 -6.82 -16.87
N LEU A 145 15.61 -6.69 -16.18
CA LEU A 145 15.06 -5.40 -15.78
C LEU A 145 15.85 -4.77 -14.63
N VAL A 146 16.60 -5.56 -13.83
CA VAL A 146 17.51 -4.99 -12.82
C VAL A 146 18.66 -4.26 -13.51
N ALA A 147 19.24 -4.85 -14.55
CA ALA A 147 20.23 -4.17 -15.38
C ALA A 147 19.67 -2.93 -16.08
N GLN A 148 18.41 -2.99 -16.55
CA GLN A 148 17.75 -1.82 -17.15
C GLN A 148 17.46 -0.71 -16.13
N LEU A 149 17.01 -1.03 -14.91
CA LEU A 149 16.85 -0.07 -13.82
C LEU A 149 18.18 0.65 -13.53
N ARG A 150 19.29 -0.11 -13.42
CA ARG A 150 20.62 0.48 -13.24
C ARG A 150 21.01 1.40 -14.40
N LYS A 151 20.74 0.99 -15.64
CA LYS A 151 20.95 1.83 -16.83
C LYS A 151 20.08 3.10 -16.81
N ASN A 152 18.89 3.03 -16.23
CA ASN A 152 17.96 4.15 -16.04
C ASN A 152 18.29 5.01 -14.80
N GLY A 153 19.46 4.79 -14.19
CA GLY A 153 20.00 5.60 -13.11
C GLY A 153 19.50 5.24 -11.71
N TYR A 154 18.87 4.07 -11.55
CA TYR A 154 18.54 3.55 -10.22
C TYR A 154 19.76 2.92 -9.58
N GLU A 155 19.99 3.28 -8.32
CA GLU A 155 20.67 2.37 -7.42
C GLU A 155 19.74 1.18 -7.15
N VAL A 156 20.22 -0.05 -7.32
CA VAL A 156 19.45 -1.27 -6.99
C VAL A 156 20.20 -2.06 -5.94
N ARG A 157 19.53 -2.33 -4.82
CA ARG A 157 20.01 -3.13 -3.68
C ARG A 157 18.99 -4.20 -3.32
N ASP A 158 19.43 -5.23 -2.61
CA ASP A 158 18.54 -6.31 -2.21
C ASP A 158 18.89 -6.97 -0.87
N TYR A 159 17.96 -7.82 -0.44
CA TYR A 159 18.01 -8.61 0.78
C TYR A 159 19.19 -9.57 0.89
N PHE A 160 19.84 -9.95 -0.23
CA PHE A 160 20.98 -10.84 -0.23
C PHE A 160 22.28 -10.10 0.12
N GLU A 161 22.38 -8.84 -0.31
CA GLU A 161 23.54 -7.98 -0.01
C GLU A 161 23.56 -7.52 1.44
N GLN A 162 22.43 -7.04 1.97
CA GLN A 162 22.32 -6.56 3.34
C GLN A 162 20.87 -6.55 3.80
N ASP A 163 20.57 -7.03 5.01
CA ASP A 163 19.24 -6.90 5.62
C ASP A 163 18.81 -5.43 5.76
N TYR A 164 17.57 -5.11 5.37
CA TYR A 164 17.05 -3.74 5.36
C TYR A 164 17.09 -3.06 6.74
N MET A 165 16.94 -3.82 7.83
CA MET A 165 17.03 -3.29 9.19
C MET A 165 18.40 -2.69 9.50
N ASN A 166 19.46 -3.18 8.85
CA ASN A 166 20.81 -2.68 8.98
C ASN A 166 21.24 -1.77 7.81
N TYR A 167 20.36 -1.60 6.82
CA TYR A 167 20.62 -0.79 5.64
C TYR A 167 20.34 0.69 5.90
N THR A 168 21.22 1.55 5.38
CA THR A 168 21.02 3.01 5.38
C THR A 168 20.83 3.46 3.93
N LEU A 169 19.76 4.22 3.66
CA LEU A 169 19.50 4.69 2.30
C LEU A 169 20.65 5.61 1.83
N PRO A 170 21.25 5.34 0.66
CA PRO A 170 22.33 6.17 0.13
C PRO A 170 21.78 7.49 -0.42
N ASP A 171 22.67 8.49 -0.54
CA ASP A 171 22.31 9.75 -1.19
C ASP A 171 22.34 9.60 -2.72
N VAL A 172 21.25 9.06 -3.26
CA VAL A 172 21.01 8.84 -4.70
C VAL A 172 19.67 9.42 -5.10
N ASN A 173 19.48 9.74 -6.39
CA ASN A 173 18.21 10.29 -6.87
C ASN A 173 17.10 9.25 -6.99
N LYS A 174 17.48 8.01 -7.33
CA LYS A 174 16.57 6.90 -7.58
C LYS A 174 17.09 5.62 -6.93
N LEU A 175 16.25 4.94 -6.17
CA LEU A 175 16.59 3.72 -5.45
C LEU A 175 15.48 2.67 -5.58
N VAL A 176 15.87 1.44 -5.89
CA VAL A 176 15.04 0.25 -5.67
C VAL A 176 15.73 -0.62 -4.64
N TYR A 177 14.99 -1.01 -3.60
CA TYR A 177 15.43 -2.01 -2.64
C TYR A 177 14.48 -3.21 -2.66
N PHE A 178 15.00 -4.37 -3.06
CA PHE A 178 14.23 -5.61 -3.02
C PHE A 178 14.36 -6.30 -1.65
N THR A 179 13.26 -6.43 -0.91
CA THR A 179 13.24 -7.02 0.44
C THR A 179 13.15 -8.54 0.47
N ALA A 180 12.83 -9.15 -0.66
CA ALA A 180 12.73 -10.60 -0.84
C ALA A 180 12.79 -10.98 -2.33
N ASP A 181 13.06 -12.26 -2.59
CA ASP A 181 13.07 -12.79 -3.96
C ASP A 181 11.67 -12.83 -4.58
N GLY A 182 10.71 -13.34 -3.80
CA GLY A 182 9.28 -13.33 -4.06
C GLY A 182 8.59 -12.52 -2.97
N ASP A 183 7.61 -13.11 -2.32
CA ASP A 183 6.89 -12.48 -1.21
C ASP A 183 7.78 -12.37 0.04
N PRO A 184 7.81 -11.21 0.70
CA PRO A 184 8.41 -11.07 2.01
C PRO A 184 7.76 -11.99 3.04
N LEU A 185 8.50 -12.35 4.09
CA LEU A 185 7.94 -13.13 5.20
C LEU A 185 6.78 -12.40 5.89
N PRO A 186 5.83 -13.12 6.49
CA PRO A 186 4.87 -12.54 7.42
C PRO A 186 5.54 -11.85 8.62
N ALA A 187 4.88 -10.85 9.20
CA ALA A 187 5.26 -10.21 10.45
C ALA A 187 5.33 -11.23 11.60
N SER A 188 4.37 -12.17 11.65
CA SER A 188 4.36 -13.30 12.58
C SER A 188 5.56 -14.26 12.43
N LYS A 189 6.29 -14.16 11.32
CA LYS A 189 7.48 -14.96 10.99
C LYS A 189 8.77 -14.13 10.99
N GLY A 190 8.73 -12.90 11.48
CA GLY A 190 9.92 -12.09 11.75
C GLY A 190 10.19 -10.94 10.78
N ARG A 191 9.31 -10.67 9.80
CA ARG A 191 9.42 -9.43 9.01
C ARG A 191 9.17 -8.22 9.92
N SER A 192 10.07 -7.24 9.90
CA SER A 192 9.99 -6.04 10.76
C SER A 192 10.36 -4.73 10.07
N TYR A 193 10.57 -4.74 8.75
CA TYR A 193 11.15 -3.59 8.04
C TYR A 193 10.15 -2.47 7.76
N LEU A 194 8.84 -2.73 7.71
CA LEU A 194 7.85 -1.75 7.24
C LEU A 194 7.90 -0.42 8.02
N PRO A 195 7.98 -0.41 9.37
CA PRO A 195 8.04 0.84 10.12
C PRO A 195 9.29 1.67 9.81
N LYS A 196 10.45 1.01 9.71
CA LYS A 196 11.72 1.66 9.35
C LYS A 196 11.67 2.16 7.90
N ALA A 197 11.21 1.33 6.97
CA ALA A 197 11.13 1.67 5.55
C ALA A 197 10.19 2.85 5.29
N ALA A 198 9.05 2.92 5.99
CA ALA A 198 8.13 4.05 5.90
C ALA A 198 8.78 5.36 6.37
N ALA A 199 9.50 5.33 7.51
CA ALA A 199 10.20 6.50 8.04
C ALA A 199 11.35 6.95 7.12
N ASP A 200 12.17 6.00 6.68
CA ASP A 200 13.29 6.25 5.77
C ASP A 200 12.80 6.81 4.43
N ALA A 201 11.69 6.29 3.90
CA ALA A 201 11.09 6.77 2.67
C ALA A 201 10.57 8.20 2.78
N CYS A 202 9.92 8.57 3.89
CA CYS A 202 9.51 9.96 4.14
C CYS A 202 10.72 10.91 4.08
N ASN A 203 11.79 10.56 4.80
CA ASN A 203 13.01 11.36 4.86
C ASN A 203 13.75 11.41 3.51
N PHE A 204 13.79 10.30 2.79
CA PHE A 204 14.40 10.22 1.47
C PHE A 204 13.68 11.11 0.48
N LEU A 205 12.36 10.94 0.32
CA LEU A 205 11.55 11.63 -0.69
C LEU A 205 11.41 13.13 -0.41
N LYS A 206 11.33 13.56 0.85
CA LYS A 206 11.30 14.98 1.24
C LYS A 206 12.49 15.76 0.66
N ASN A 207 13.64 15.12 0.54
CA ASN A 207 14.87 15.74 0.05
C ASN A 207 15.06 15.63 -1.47
N LYS A 208 14.12 15.02 -2.22
CA LYS A 208 14.25 14.86 -3.69
C LYS A 208 13.53 15.94 -4.48
N SER A 209 12.64 16.71 -3.87
CA SER A 209 11.97 17.82 -4.55
C SER A 209 11.46 18.88 -3.57
N GLU A 210 11.71 20.14 -3.88
CA GLU A 210 11.12 21.29 -3.18
C GLU A 210 9.59 21.37 -3.35
N LYS A 211 9.04 20.70 -4.37
CA LYS A 211 7.59 20.58 -4.58
C LYS A 211 6.95 19.52 -3.67
N GLY A 212 7.72 18.90 -2.77
CA GLY A 212 7.26 17.82 -1.90
C GLY A 212 7.17 16.48 -2.64
N PHE A 213 6.41 15.55 -2.07
CA PHE A 213 6.35 14.17 -2.56
C PHE A 213 4.94 13.57 -2.51
N PHE A 214 4.74 12.50 -3.29
CA PHE A 214 3.63 11.56 -3.15
C PHE A 214 4.20 10.18 -2.81
N MET A 215 3.59 9.49 -1.84
CA MET A 215 4.05 8.17 -1.44
C MET A 215 2.88 7.25 -1.10
N MET A 216 2.94 6.02 -1.59
CA MET A 216 2.05 4.94 -1.21
C MET A 216 2.79 3.96 -0.29
N ILE A 217 2.21 3.65 0.86
CA ILE A 217 2.74 2.64 1.79
C ILE A 217 1.67 1.59 1.97
N GLU A 218 2.03 0.32 1.90
CA GLU A 218 1.11 -0.80 2.06
C GLU A 218 1.55 -1.76 3.17
N GLY A 219 0.63 -2.05 4.10
CA GLY A 219 0.67 -3.26 4.92
C GLY A 219 -0.08 -4.37 4.18
N SER A 220 0.62 -5.08 3.30
CA SER A 220 0.03 -5.91 2.23
C SER A 220 -0.53 -7.25 2.70
N GLN A 221 -0.06 -7.79 3.83
CA GLN A 221 -0.37 -9.18 4.22
C GLN A 221 -1.50 -9.29 5.25
N ILE A 222 -2.13 -8.18 5.66
CA ILE A 222 -3.34 -8.19 6.50
C ILE A 222 -4.44 -9.00 5.77
N ASP A 223 -4.62 -8.73 4.48
CA ASP A 223 -5.48 -9.47 3.56
C ASP A 223 -5.17 -10.96 3.52
N TRP A 224 -3.89 -11.32 3.42
CA TRP A 224 -3.47 -12.72 3.36
C TRP A 224 -3.82 -13.49 4.63
N GLY A 225 -3.72 -12.84 5.80
CA GLY A 225 -4.24 -13.38 7.05
C GLY A 225 -5.75 -13.58 7.03
N GLY A 226 -6.48 -12.63 6.45
CA GLY A 226 -7.92 -12.72 6.23
C GLY A 226 -8.31 -13.88 5.31
N HIS A 227 -7.64 -14.04 4.17
CA HIS A 227 -7.83 -15.17 3.26
C HIS A 227 -7.50 -16.52 3.91
N ALA A 228 -6.50 -16.56 4.78
CA ALA A 228 -6.11 -17.74 5.55
C ALA A 228 -7.07 -18.05 6.71
N ASN A 229 -8.02 -17.17 7.01
CA ASN A 229 -8.85 -17.21 8.21
C ASN A 229 -8.01 -17.37 9.50
N ASP A 230 -6.85 -16.71 9.53
CA ASP A 230 -5.91 -16.75 10.64
C ASP A 230 -5.88 -15.39 11.35
N ALA A 231 -6.59 -15.30 12.46
CA ALA A 231 -6.65 -14.08 13.25
C ALA A 231 -5.28 -13.64 13.77
N SER A 232 -4.38 -14.57 14.08
CA SER A 232 -3.01 -14.26 14.52
C SER A 232 -2.20 -13.61 13.42
N TYR A 233 -2.34 -14.13 12.21
CA TYR A 233 -1.74 -13.52 11.05
C TYR A 233 -2.31 -12.11 10.82
N VAL A 234 -3.64 -11.94 10.84
CA VAL A 234 -4.28 -10.62 10.70
C VAL A 234 -3.76 -9.62 11.73
N TYR A 235 -3.86 -9.92 13.04
CA TYR A 235 -3.53 -8.91 14.05
C TYR A 235 -2.02 -8.62 14.13
N THR A 236 -1.15 -9.57 13.80
CA THR A 236 0.31 -9.31 13.77
C THR A 236 0.70 -8.39 12.61
N GLU A 237 0.05 -8.52 11.46
CA GLU A 237 0.22 -7.61 10.33
C GLU A 237 -0.35 -6.21 10.63
N VAL A 238 -1.52 -6.12 11.26
CA VAL A 238 -2.07 -4.83 11.70
C VAL A 238 -1.15 -4.15 12.71
N ILE A 239 -0.53 -4.89 13.64
CA ILE A 239 0.43 -4.35 14.60
C ILE A 239 1.69 -3.80 13.89
N ASP A 240 2.20 -4.51 12.88
CA ASP A 240 3.33 -4.04 12.08
C ASP A 240 2.98 -2.78 11.28
N PHE A 241 1.80 -2.75 10.65
CA PHE A 241 1.30 -1.59 9.93
C PHE A 241 1.06 -0.39 10.87
N ASN A 242 0.55 -0.62 12.07
CA ASN A 242 0.37 0.42 13.09
C ASN A 242 1.71 1.09 13.46
N LYS A 243 2.77 0.31 13.65
CA LYS A 243 4.11 0.88 13.91
C LYS A 243 4.58 1.77 12.74
N ALA A 244 4.25 1.42 11.51
CA ALA A 244 4.55 2.26 10.35
C ALA A 244 3.69 3.53 10.30
N ILE A 245 2.38 3.43 10.60
CA ILE A 245 1.48 4.58 10.72
C ILE A 245 2.03 5.56 11.76
N GLU A 246 2.46 5.08 12.92
CA GLU A 246 3.03 5.92 13.97
C GLU A 246 4.23 6.72 13.47
N LYS A 247 5.19 6.07 12.78
CA LYS A 247 6.34 6.76 12.19
C LYS A 247 5.96 7.81 11.16
N VAL A 248 4.98 7.52 10.30
CA VAL A 248 4.53 8.47 9.27
C VAL A 248 3.77 9.64 9.89
N LEU A 249 2.96 9.40 10.93
CA LEU A 249 2.28 10.48 11.65
C LEU A 249 3.25 11.35 12.45
N ASP A 250 4.31 10.78 13.01
CA ASP A 250 5.39 11.54 13.66
C ASP A 250 6.10 12.46 12.65
N PHE A 251 6.45 11.92 11.48
CA PHE A 251 7.00 12.71 10.39
C PHE A 251 6.04 13.83 9.97
N ALA A 252 4.77 13.50 9.73
CA ALA A 252 3.79 14.47 9.26
C ALA A 252 3.51 15.58 10.28
N ALA A 253 3.46 15.25 11.57
CA ALA A 253 3.32 16.21 12.65
C ALA A 253 4.53 17.15 12.75
N ALA A 254 5.75 16.62 12.57
CA ALA A 254 6.97 17.42 12.57
C ALA A 254 7.11 18.29 11.31
N ASP A 255 6.67 17.79 10.16
CA ASP A 255 6.70 18.50 8.88
C ASP A 255 5.64 19.60 8.79
N GLY A 256 4.44 19.38 9.35
CA GLY A 256 3.34 20.34 9.37
C GLY A 256 2.67 20.62 8.02
N GLN A 257 3.24 20.12 6.91
CA GLN A 257 2.71 20.29 5.55
C GLN A 257 2.32 18.97 4.88
N THR A 258 2.46 17.85 5.59
CA THR A 258 2.16 16.51 5.08
C THR A 258 0.74 16.09 5.40
N LEU A 259 -0.04 15.75 4.37
CA LEU A 259 -1.31 15.03 4.49
C LEU A 259 -1.05 13.52 4.55
N VAL A 260 -1.61 12.85 5.55
CA VAL A 260 -1.60 11.39 5.67
C VAL A 260 -3.03 10.89 5.56
N ILE A 261 -3.26 9.93 4.66
CA ILE A 261 -4.53 9.22 4.48
C ILE A 261 -4.25 7.74 4.77
N ILE A 262 -5.01 7.13 5.68
CA ILE A 262 -4.94 5.71 6.00
C ILE A 262 -6.30 5.05 5.72
N THR A 263 -6.32 3.94 5.00
CA THR A 263 -7.53 3.19 4.66
C THR A 263 -7.19 1.73 4.39
N GLY A 264 -8.20 0.87 4.21
CA GLY A 264 -8.09 -0.36 3.41
C GLY A 264 -8.59 -0.14 1.99
N ASP A 265 -8.34 -1.11 1.11
CA ASP A 265 -8.93 -1.24 -0.23
C ASP A 265 -10.28 -1.99 -0.19
N HIS A 266 -10.37 -3.03 0.63
CA HIS A 266 -11.56 -3.80 1.00
C HIS A 266 -11.42 -4.41 2.40
N GLU A 267 -12.41 -5.20 2.83
CA GLU A 267 -12.34 -6.06 4.01
C GLU A 267 -12.10 -7.50 3.56
N THR A 268 -11.36 -8.29 4.34
CA THR A 268 -11.09 -9.69 4.01
C THR A 268 -11.42 -10.68 5.13
N GLY A 269 -12.17 -11.72 4.76
CA GLY A 269 -12.52 -12.87 5.61
C GLY A 269 -13.86 -12.73 6.32
N GLY A 270 -14.48 -11.53 6.29
CA GLY A 270 -15.65 -11.22 7.09
C GLY A 270 -15.41 -11.56 8.55
N LEU A 271 -14.30 -11.02 9.09
CA LEU A 271 -13.80 -11.31 10.43
C LEU A 271 -14.78 -10.78 11.49
N ALA A 272 -15.12 -11.61 12.46
CA ALA A 272 -15.90 -11.24 13.64
C ALA A 272 -15.11 -11.53 14.92
N ILE A 273 -15.21 -10.61 15.89
CA ILE A 273 -14.74 -10.80 17.26
C ILE A 273 -15.95 -11.15 18.13
N ASN A 274 -15.91 -12.31 18.79
CA ASN A 274 -17.06 -12.92 19.44
C ASN A 274 -17.03 -12.79 20.98
N PRO A 275 -18.19 -13.00 21.64
CA PRO A 275 -18.26 -13.10 23.09
C PRO A 275 -17.24 -14.10 23.66
N GLY A 276 -16.66 -13.74 24.81
CA GLY A 276 -15.58 -14.51 25.46
C GLY A 276 -14.18 -13.97 25.20
N SER A 277 -14.03 -13.07 24.21
CA SER A 277 -12.77 -12.33 23.98
C SER A 277 -12.37 -11.47 25.19
N LYS A 278 -11.06 -11.33 25.40
CA LYS A 278 -10.41 -10.49 26.40
C LYS A 278 -9.28 -9.70 25.74
N MET A 279 -8.76 -8.68 26.43
CA MET A 279 -7.57 -7.97 25.96
C MET A 279 -6.39 -8.95 25.84
N GLY A 280 -5.75 -9.00 24.67
CA GLY A 280 -4.69 -9.96 24.36
C GLY A 280 -5.13 -11.39 24.06
N GLU A 281 -6.44 -11.69 24.03
CA GLU A 281 -6.96 -13.03 23.72
C GLU A 281 -8.32 -12.92 23.01
N LEU A 282 -8.35 -13.15 21.69
CA LEU A 282 -9.56 -12.99 20.89
C LEU A 282 -10.20 -14.34 20.53
N VAL A 283 -11.51 -14.43 20.74
CA VAL A 283 -12.36 -15.47 20.15
C VAL A 283 -12.87 -14.93 18.81
N THR A 284 -12.38 -15.46 17.69
CA THR A 284 -12.69 -14.94 16.35
C THR A 284 -13.44 -15.97 15.50
N ALA A 285 -14.18 -15.47 14.50
CA ALA A 285 -14.75 -16.29 13.44
C ALA A 285 -14.62 -15.57 12.10
N PHE A 286 -14.57 -16.33 11.02
CA PHE A 286 -14.53 -15.85 9.65
C PHE A 286 -15.73 -16.39 8.91
N THR A 287 -16.39 -15.55 8.11
CA THR A 287 -17.59 -15.94 7.35
C THR A 287 -17.26 -16.40 5.94
N THR A 288 -16.06 -16.08 5.45
CA THR A 288 -15.58 -16.42 4.11
C THR A 288 -14.05 -16.50 4.14
N ASN A 289 -13.44 -17.06 3.09
CA ASN A 289 -12.00 -16.93 2.81
C ASN A 289 -11.75 -15.98 1.63
N LYS A 290 -12.70 -15.07 1.35
CA LYS A 290 -12.67 -14.06 0.29
C LYS A 290 -12.87 -12.67 0.91
N HIS A 291 -12.87 -11.64 0.07
CA HIS A 291 -13.21 -10.30 0.52
C HIS A 291 -14.71 -10.20 0.85
N SER A 292 -15.07 -9.18 1.63
CA SER A 292 -16.47 -8.81 1.88
C SER A 292 -16.76 -7.38 1.42
N ALA A 293 -18.04 -7.04 1.32
CA ALA A 293 -18.52 -5.75 0.79
C ALA A 293 -18.70 -4.69 1.88
N ASP A 294 -18.00 -4.81 3.01
CA ASP A 294 -18.07 -3.85 4.10
C ASP A 294 -17.62 -2.45 3.65
N LEU A 295 -18.23 -1.42 4.24
CA LEU A 295 -17.72 -0.05 4.12
C LEU A 295 -16.37 0.05 4.81
N ILE A 296 -15.41 0.68 4.15
CA ILE A 296 -14.02 0.70 4.61
C ILE A 296 -13.69 2.06 5.22
N PRO A 297 -13.09 2.11 6.42
CA PRO A 297 -12.80 3.36 7.07
C PRO A 297 -11.60 4.09 6.45
N VAL A 298 -11.73 5.41 6.40
CA VAL A 298 -10.67 6.33 5.98
C VAL A 298 -10.33 7.25 7.15
N TYR A 299 -9.07 7.29 7.53
CA TYR A 299 -8.52 8.18 8.54
C TYR A 299 -7.62 9.20 7.86
N ALA A 300 -7.73 10.47 8.26
CA ALA A 300 -6.89 11.53 7.70
C ALA A 300 -6.28 12.42 8.78
N PHE A 301 -5.02 12.80 8.57
CA PHE A 301 -4.22 13.66 9.43
C PHE A 301 -3.47 14.72 8.60
N GLY A 302 -3.29 15.92 9.16
CA GLY A 302 -2.56 17.01 8.50
C GLY A 302 -3.42 17.91 7.61
N PRO A 303 -2.80 18.82 6.83
CA PRO A 303 -3.50 19.79 5.99
C PRO A 303 -4.46 19.15 4.98
N GLY A 304 -5.69 19.68 4.87
CA GLY A 304 -6.70 19.17 3.94
C GLY A 304 -7.47 17.93 4.42
N SER A 305 -7.11 17.34 5.56
CA SER A 305 -7.74 16.14 6.15
C SER A 305 -9.26 16.24 6.30
N ALA A 306 -9.81 17.43 6.58
CA ALA A 306 -11.25 17.68 6.69
C ALA A 306 -12.07 17.19 5.46
N SER A 307 -11.44 17.14 4.29
CA SER A 307 -12.05 16.68 3.04
C SER A 307 -12.43 15.20 3.05
N PHE A 308 -11.91 14.40 3.98
CA PHE A 308 -12.10 12.95 4.05
C PHE A 308 -13.19 12.51 5.06
N SER A 309 -14.03 13.44 5.51
CA SER A 309 -15.19 13.11 6.35
C SER A 309 -16.39 12.62 5.51
N GLY A 310 -17.27 11.83 6.14
CA GLY A 310 -18.52 11.34 5.54
C GLY A 310 -18.40 9.98 4.83
N ILE A 311 -19.44 9.63 4.07
CA ILE A 311 -19.51 8.38 3.29
C ILE A 311 -19.44 8.72 1.80
N TYR A 312 -18.50 8.11 1.06
CA TYR A 312 -18.28 8.43 -0.36
C TYR A 312 -17.80 7.23 -1.18
N GLU A 313 -17.72 7.39 -2.50
CA GLU A 313 -17.11 6.38 -3.38
C GLU A 313 -15.59 6.31 -3.17
N ASN A 314 -14.99 5.12 -3.25
CA ASN A 314 -13.53 4.98 -3.14
C ASN A 314 -12.76 5.82 -4.18
N THR A 315 -13.35 6.06 -5.36
CA THR A 315 -12.84 6.98 -6.40
C THR A 315 -12.75 8.44 -5.93
N ALA A 316 -13.54 8.84 -4.94
CA ALA A 316 -13.49 10.19 -4.39
C ALA A 316 -12.16 10.46 -3.67
N ILE A 317 -11.46 9.42 -3.16
CA ILE A 317 -10.13 9.57 -2.53
C ILE A 317 -9.14 10.16 -3.53
N TYR A 318 -9.10 9.67 -4.77
CA TYR A 318 -8.31 10.27 -5.85
C TYR A 318 -8.67 11.74 -6.06
N THR A 319 -9.96 12.03 -6.25
CA THR A 319 -10.38 13.41 -6.56
C THR A 319 -10.05 14.40 -5.43
N LYS A 320 -10.16 13.96 -4.17
CA LYS A 320 -9.80 14.75 -2.98
C LYS A 320 -8.29 14.97 -2.91
N MET A 321 -7.48 13.94 -3.17
CA MET A 321 -6.02 14.10 -3.27
C MET A 321 -5.64 15.08 -4.39
N MET A 322 -6.24 14.95 -5.57
CA MET A 322 -5.99 15.83 -6.72
C MET A 322 -6.37 17.29 -6.48
N GLN A 323 -7.39 17.56 -5.64
CA GLN A 323 -7.74 18.93 -5.25
C GLN A 323 -6.70 19.56 -4.33
N LEU A 324 -6.00 18.74 -3.53
CA LEU A 324 -5.02 19.19 -2.54
C LEU A 324 -3.57 19.21 -3.07
N LEU A 325 -3.30 18.51 -4.19
CA LEU A 325 -1.98 18.51 -4.84
C LEU A 325 -1.70 19.74 -5.71
N LYS A 326 -2.72 20.55 -5.99
CA LYS A 326 -2.67 21.76 -6.83
C LYS A 326 -1.95 22.93 -6.17
#